data_AF-A0A4R6R5M5-F1
#
_entry.id   AF-A0A4R6R5M5-F1
#
_cell.length_a   1.000
_cell.length_b   1.000
_cell.length_c   1.000
_cell.angle_alpha   90.00
_cell.angle_beta   90.00
_cell.angle_gamma   90.00
#
_symmetry.space_group_name_H-M   'P 1'
#
loop_
_entity.id
_entity.type
_entity.pdbx_description
1 polymer ?
#
loop_
_entity_poly.entity_id
_entity_poly.type
_entity_poly.pdbx_seq_one_letter_code
_entity_poly.pdbx_strand_id
1 'polypeptide(L)'
;MTYTTGLTVFYKAPGEKEEMYCNICDSKCEVKRNVLDYKDFGSAMAKKKTRFDQFLCPHAEEDWHQNLENLVKQKRDNYSTKIDQMLQEEIEEIKAEYLE
;
A
#
# COMPACT_ATOMS: atom_id res chain seq x y z
N MET A 1 10.49 9.54 1.25
CA MET A 1 9.11 9.09 0.98
C MET A 1 9.18 7.97 -0.04
N THR A 2 9.19 6.71 0.41
CA THR A 2 9.17 5.53 -0.48
C THR A 2 7.81 4.88 -0.36
N TYR A 3 6.90 5.21 -1.27
CA TYR A 3 5.64 4.48 -1.37
C TYR A 3 5.92 3.11 -2.00
N THR A 4 5.46 2.04 -1.35
CA THR A 4 5.63 0.69 -1.89
C THR A 4 4.49 0.36 -2.84
N THR A 5 4.83 0.33 -4.13
CA THR A 5 3.88 -0.03 -5.19
C THR A 5 3.36 -1.45 -4.98
N GLY A 6 2.04 -1.60 -4.93
CA GLY A 6 1.35 -2.86 -4.65
C GLY A 6 1.02 -3.13 -3.18
N LEU A 7 1.49 -2.28 -2.25
CA LEU A 7 1.13 -2.35 -0.83
C LEU A 7 0.37 -1.08 -0.40
N THR A 8 0.97 0.08 -0.64
CA THR A 8 0.44 1.38 -0.19
C THR A 8 0.01 2.29 -1.34
N VAL A 9 0.53 2.04 -2.55
CA VAL A 9 0.06 2.71 -3.77
C VAL A 9 -0.28 1.70 -4.86
N PHE A 10 -1.34 1.97 -5.61
CA PHE A 10 -1.82 1.10 -6.68
C PHE A 10 -2.17 1.91 -7.93
N TYR A 11 -1.85 1.34 -9.10
CA TYR A 11 -2.12 1.96 -10.39
C TYR A 11 -3.03 1.06 -11.22
N LYS A 12 -4.21 1.55 -11.58
CA LYS A 12 -5.21 0.82 -12.38
C LYS A 12 -5.57 1.55 -13.65
N ALA A 13 -6.12 0.83 -14.63
CA ALA A 13 -6.63 1.48 -15.81
C ALA A 13 -7.77 2.45 -15.42
N PRO A 14 -7.95 3.57 -16.14
CA PRO A 14 -8.99 4.55 -15.81
C PRO A 14 -10.37 3.89 -15.77
N GLY A 15 -11.06 3.99 -14.63
CA GLY A 15 -12.39 3.40 -14.45
C GLY A 15 -12.42 1.88 -14.27
N GLU A 16 -11.27 1.19 -14.16
CA GLU A 16 -11.23 -0.26 -13.90
C GLU A 16 -11.75 -0.60 -12.49
N LYS A 17 -11.44 0.26 -11.51
CA LYS A 17 -11.91 0.12 -10.13
C LYS A 17 -12.46 1.45 -9.63
N GLU A 18 -13.57 1.38 -8.92
CA GLU A 18 -14.14 2.54 -8.26
C GLU A 18 -13.42 2.85 -6.95
N GLU A 19 -13.09 1.81 -6.19
CA GLU A 19 -12.48 1.90 -4.86
C GLU A 19 -11.40 0.83 -4.68
N MET A 20 -10.39 1.14 -3.86
CA MET A 20 -9.42 0.17 -3.38
C MET A 20 -9.11 0.42 -1.90
N TYR A 21 -8.68 -0.63 -1.23
CA TYR A 21 -8.30 -0.65 0.17
C TYR A 21 -6.81 -0.96 0.26
N CYS A 22 -6.15 -0.43 1.29
CA CYS A 22 -4.75 -0.70 1.52
C CYS A 22 -4.57 -2.16 1.98
N ASN A 23 -3.57 -2.87 1.44
CA ASN A 23 -3.28 -4.25 1.85
C ASN A 23 -2.62 -4.34 3.24
N ILE A 24 -2.34 -3.20 3.88
CA ILE A 24 -1.61 -3.11 5.14
C ILE A 24 -2.59 -2.77 6.27
N CYS A 25 -3.23 -1.60 6.20
CA CYS A 25 -4.16 -1.11 7.22
C CYS A 25 -5.65 -1.32 6.90
N ASP A 26 -5.99 -1.89 5.74
CA ASP A 26 -7.38 -2.06 5.27
C ASP A 26 -8.18 -0.76 5.10
N SER A 27 -7.54 0.41 5.26
CA SER A 27 -8.18 1.71 5.07
C SER A 27 -8.48 1.97 3.60
N LYS A 28 -9.56 2.72 3.35
CA LYS A 28 -9.95 3.14 1.99
C LYS A 28 -8.89 4.06 1.40
N CYS A 29 -8.35 3.68 0.24
CA CYS A 29 -7.35 4.49 -0.46
C CYS A 29 -7.98 5.74 -1.10
N GLU A 30 -7.25 6.85 -1.06
CA GLU A 30 -7.56 8.05 -1.81
C GLU A 30 -7.33 7.80 -3.30
N VAL A 31 -8.35 8.07 -4.12
CA VAL A 31 -8.29 7.88 -5.56
C VAL A 31 -8.07 9.19 -6.29
N LYS A 32 -7.00 9.26 -7.09
CA LYS A 32 -6.78 10.28 -8.11
C LYS A 32 -7.09 9.68 -9.47
N ARG A 33 -8.21 10.10 -10.06
CA ARG A 33 -8.68 9.59 -11.35
C ARG A 33 -8.00 10.28 -12.53
N ASN A 34 -7.78 9.51 -13.59
CA ASN A 34 -7.38 10.00 -14.91
C ASN A 34 -6.06 10.80 -14.90
N VAL A 35 -5.11 10.38 -14.07
CA VAL A 35 -3.78 10.99 -13.93
C VAL A 35 -2.96 10.66 -15.17
N LEU A 36 -2.38 11.68 -15.81
CA LEU A 36 -1.44 11.51 -16.93
C LEU A 36 0.00 11.62 -16.41
N ASP A 37 0.59 10.48 -16.07
CA ASP A 37 1.97 10.45 -15.60
C ASP A 37 2.71 9.16 -16.01
N TYR A 38 3.92 9.00 -15.51
CA TYR A 38 4.68 7.75 -15.59
C TYR A 38 4.15 6.76 -14.54
N LYS A 39 3.71 5.59 -15.00
CA LYS A 39 3.14 4.55 -14.12
C LYS A 39 4.20 3.92 -13.20
N ASP A 40 5.43 3.85 -13.67
CA ASP A 40 6.55 3.22 -13.00
C ASP A 40 7.88 3.79 -13.51
N PHE A 41 8.97 3.40 -12.87
CA PHE A 41 10.33 3.82 -13.26
C PHE A 41 10.66 3.46 -14.71
N GLY A 42 10.18 2.31 -15.21
CA GLY A 42 10.38 1.89 -16.60
C GLY A 42 9.69 2.83 -17.59
N SER A 43 8.47 3.27 -17.29
CA SER A 43 7.70 4.23 -18.06
C SER A 43 8.34 5.62 -18.04
N ALA A 44 8.92 6.02 -16.91
CA ALA A 44 9.67 7.28 -16.77
C ALA A 44 10.94 7.27 -17.62
N MET A 45 11.71 6.18 -17.57
CA MET A 45 12.91 5.99 -18.40
C MET A 45 12.56 5.98 -19.90
N ALA A 46 11.45 5.34 -20.27
CA ALA A 46 10.94 5.34 -21.65
C ALA A 46 10.26 6.66 -22.07
N LYS A 47 10.15 7.65 -21.16
CA LYS A 47 9.40 8.91 -21.33
C LYS A 47 7.97 8.69 -21.83
N LYS A 48 7.36 7.55 -21.52
CA LYS A 48 6.02 7.18 -21.94
C LYS A 48 5.02 7.44 -20.82
N LYS A 49 4.31 8.56 -20.90
CA LYS A 49 3.19 8.85 -20.00
C LYS A 49 1.95 8.08 -20.44
N THR A 50 1.19 7.59 -19.47
CA THR A 50 -0.09 6.90 -19.71
C THR A 50 -1.14 7.43 -18.73
N ARG A 51 -2.41 7.33 -19.11
CA ARG A 51 -3.50 7.67 -18.19
C ARG A 51 -3.80 6.48 -17.29
N PHE A 52 -3.86 6.71 -16.00
CA PHE A 52 -4.23 5.71 -15.00
C PHE A 52 -4.94 6.34 -13.80
N ASP A 53 -5.64 5.52 -13.05
CA ASP A 53 -6.17 5.89 -11.74
C ASP A 53 -5.13 5.47 -10.69
N GLN A 54 -4.73 6.43 -9.85
CA GLN A 54 -3.80 6.22 -8.74
C GLN A 54 -4.60 6.10 -7.45
N PHE A 55 -4.35 5.04 -6.68
CA PHE A 55 -4.93 4.83 -5.36
C PHE A 55 -3.80 4.84 -4.34
N LEU A 56 -3.87 5.74 -3.37
CA LEU A 56 -2.87 5.91 -2.32
C LEU A 56 -3.53 5.71 -0.95
N CYS A 57 -2.90 4.92 -0.08
CA CYS A 57 -3.35 4.84 1.32
C CYS A 57 -3.18 6.21 2.00
N PRO A 58 -4.22 6.76 2.66
CA PRO A 58 -4.12 8.06 3.33
C PRO A 58 -3.07 8.07 4.45
N HIS A 59 -2.86 6.93 5.09
CA HIS A 59 -1.90 6.75 6.17
C HIS A 59 -0.51 6.33 5.70
N ALA A 60 -0.25 6.25 4.38
CA ALA A 60 1.01 5.76 3.85
C ALA A 60 2.25 6.54 4.32
N GLU A 61 2.06 7.80 4.74
CA GLU A 61 3.12 8.69 5.22
C GLU A 61 3.31 8.63 6.73
N GLU A 62 2.43 7.95 7.46
CA GLU A 62 2.49 7.87 8.92
C GLU A 62 3.49 6.79 9.38
N ASP A 63 4.22 7.08 10.46
CA ASP A 63 5.29 6.20 10.95
C ASP A 63 4.75 4.84 11.40
N TRP A 64 3.58 4.81 12.05
CA TRP A 64 2.93 3.56 12.46
C TRP A 64 2.59 2.69 11.25
N HIS A 65 2.18 3.30 10.13
CA HIS A 65 1.85 2.57 8.90
C HIS A 65 3.11 1.99 8.26
N GLN A 66 4.23 2.71 8.28
CA GLN A 66 5.51 2.19 7.80
C GLN A 66 5.99 1.02 8.66
N ASN A 67 5.82 1.10 9.98
CA ASN A 67 6.11 0.00 10.89
C ASN A 67 5.23 -1.22 10.57
N LEU A 68 3.93 -1.01 10.36
CA LEU A 68 2.98 -2.07 9.99
C LEU A 68 3.35 -2.70 8.64
N GLU A 69 3.79 -1.92 7.66
CA GLU A 69 4.28 -2.43 6.39
C GLU A 69 5.50 -3.35 6.57
N ASN A 70 6.42 -2.99 7.45
CA ASN A 70 7.59 -3.81 7.76
C ASN A 70 7.20 -5.13 8.45
N LEU A 71 6.26 -5.10 9.39
CA LEU A 71 5.74 -6.29 10.05
C LEU A 71 5.04 -7.23 9.06
N VAL A 72 4.21 -6.70 8.15
CA VAL A 72 3.54 -7.49 7.11
C VAL A 72 4.56 -8.14 6.15
N LYS A 73 5.62 -7.42 5.78
CA LYS A 73 6.72 -7.98 4.98
C LYS A 73 7.45 -9.10 5.72
N GLN A 74 7.81 -8.86 6.99
CA GLN A 74 8.47 -9.87 7.83
C GLN A 74 7.61 -11.12 7.98
N LYS A 75 6.30 -10.95 8.17
CA LYS A 75 5.35 -12.07 8.24
C LYS A 75 5.37 -12.90 6.96
N ARG A 76 5.39 -12.25 5.80
CA ARG A 76 5.40 -12.91 4.49
C ARG A 76 6.68 -13.70 4.21
N ASP A 77 7.82 -13.17 4.64
CA ASP A 77 9.13 -13.80 4.42
C ASP A 77 9.49 -14.82 5.52
N ASN A 78 8.74 -14.83 6.63
CA ASN A 78 8.94 -15.74 7.75
C ASN A 78 8.30 -17.11 7.50
N TYR A 79 9.00 -18.17 7.92
CA TYR A 79 8.55 -19.57 7.80
C TYR A 79 8.15 -20.19 9.15
N SER A 80 8.40 -19.50 10.27
CA SER A 80 8.10 -19.99 11.62
C SER A 80 6.68 -19.63 12.04
N THR A 81 5.83 -20.62 12.30
CA THR A 81 4.45 -20.43 12.75
C THR A 81 4.34 -19.66 14.06
N LYS A 82 5.32 -19.79 14.97
CA LYS A 82 5.31 -19.05 16.24
C LYS A 82 5.56 -17.56 16.05
N ILE A 83 6.52 -17.23 15.19
CA ILE A 83 6.85 -15.83 14.87
C ILE A 83 5.71 -15.22 14.06
N ASP A 84 5.06 -15.99 13.18
CA ASP A 84 3.89 -15.54 12.41
C ASP A 84 2.74 -15.10 13.31
N GLN A 85 2.45 -15.86 14.37
CA GLN A 85 1.43 -15.51 15.37
C GLN A 85 1.79 -14.22 16.11
N MET A 86 3.02 -14.09 16.62
CA MET A 86 3.47 -12.89 17.32
C MET A 86 3.39 -11.65 16.42
N LEU A 87 3.80 -11.77 15.15
CA LEU A 87 3.71 -10.67 14.18
C LEU A 87 2.25 -10.31 13.85
N GLN A 88 1.36 -11.30 13.79
CA GLN A 88 -0.07 -11.04 13.57
C GLN A 88 -0.68 -10.28 14.75
N GLU A 89 -0.38 -10.69 15.98
CA GLU A 89 -0.85 -10.00 17.19
C GLU A 89 -0.36 -8.55 17.21
N GLU A 90 0.92 -8.31 16.93
CA GLU A 90 1.50 -6.96 16.87
C GLU A 90 0.85 -6.10 15.77
N ILE A 91 0.57 -6.69 14.60
CA ILE A 91 -0.16 -6.01 13.53
C ILE A 91 -1.58 -5.60 13.98
N GLU A 92 -2.30 -6.50 14.65
CA GLU A 92 -3.66 -6.24 15.13
C GLU A 92 -3.68 -5.18 16.23
N GLU A 93 -2.72 -5.19 17.14
CA GLU A 93 -2.56 -4.15 18.18
C GLU A 93 -2.34 -2.77 17.56
N ILE A 94 -1.45 -2.64 16.58
CA ILE A 94 -1.22 -1.35 15.90
C ILE A 94 -2.47 -0.92 15.13
N LYS A 95 -3.19 -1.84 14.48
CA LYS A 95 -4.46 -1.49 13.80
C LYS A 95 -5.48 -0.97 14.81
N ALA A 96 -5.63 -1.62 15.96
CA ALA A 96 -6.55 -1.19 17.00
C ALA A 96 -6.17 0.19 17.56
N GLU A 97 -4.88 0.47 17.77
CA GLU A 97 -4.43 1.76 18.33
C GLU A 97 -4.69 2.97 17.40
N TYR A 98 -4.55 2.80 16.08
CA TYR A 98 -4.60 3.92 15.12
C TYR A 98 -5.87 3.99 14.26
N LEU A 99 -6.69 2.93 14.22
CA LEU A 99 -7.87 2.84 13.35
C LEU A 99 -9.21 2.69 14.09
N GLU A 100 -9.21 2.51 15.42
CA GLU A 100 -10.41 2.62 16.28
C GLU A 100 -10.66 4.05 16.77
#